data_AF-D8RGD2-F1
#
_entry.id   AF-D8RGD2-F1
#
_cell.length_a   1.000
_cell.length_b   1.000
_cell.length_c   1.000
_cell.angle_alpha   90.00
_cell.angle_beta   90.00
_cell.angle_gamma   90.00
#
_symmetry.space_group_name_H-M   'P 1'
#
loop_
_entity.id
_entity.type
_entity.pdbx_description
1 polymer ?
#
loop_
_entity_poly.entity_id
_entity_poly.type
_entity_poly.pdbx_seq_one_letter_code
_entity_poly.pdbx_strand_id
1 'polypeptide(L)' 'TTDPQRYNAPCSNEIAAIFTNPSANPPFDRSIAVYPKEESMQEISIISSCCDPMIYPILFPSGEDGWSNDIKYTD' A
#
# COMPACT_ATOMS: atom_id res chain seq x y z
N THR A 1 -23.34 11.79 -0.34
CA THR A 1 -22.74 10.45 -0.38
C THR A 1 -21.45 10.60 -1.16
N THR A 2 -20.33 10.73 -0.44
CA THR A 2 -19.04 11.13 -1.02
C THR A 2 -18.36 9.88 -1.56
N ASP A 3 -18.17 9.79 -2.87
CA ASP A 3 -17.49 8.69 -3.56
C ASP A 3 -15.99 8.74 -3.23
N PRO A 4 -15.39 7.73 -2.56
CA PRO A 4 -14.01 7.82 -2.12
C PRO A 4 -12.96 7.55 -3.22
N GLN A 5 -13.30 7.01 -4.40
CA GLN A 5 -12.25 6.42 -5.27
C GLN A 5 -12.55 6.45 -6.77
N ARG A 6 -12.54 7.64 -7.38
CA ARG A 6 -12.44 7.71 -8.85
C ARG A 6 -11.33 8.66 -9.29
N TYR A 7 -10.16 8.06 -9.55
CA TYR A 7 -9.09 8.61 -10.40
C TYR A 7 -8.32 9.83 -9.89
N ASN A 8 -7.77 9.78 -8.67
CA ASN A 8 -6.58 10.59 -8.44
C ASN A 8 -5.41 9.86 -9.10
N ALA A 9 -5.00 10.33 -10.29
CA ALA A 9 -3.70 9.93 -10.85
C ALA A 9 -2.63 10.16 -9.77
N PRO A 10 -1.62 9.29 -9.64
CA PRO A 10 -0.55 9.51 -8.68
C PRO A 10 0.05 10.90 -8.91
N CYS A 11 -0.18 11.84 -7.99
CA CYS A 11 0.37 13.20 -8.06
C CYS A 11 1.76 13.31 -7.43
N SER A 12 2.28 12.21 -6.87
CA SER A 12 3.63 12.14 -6.30
C SER A 12 4.59 11.58 -7.34
N ASN A 13 5.66 12.33 -7.63
CA ASN A 13 6.64 11.99 -8.66
C ASN A 13 7.81 11.15 -8.12
N GLU A 14 7.86 10.86 -6.82
CA GLU A 14 9.01 10.22 -6.18
C GLU A 14 8.57 9.04 -5.30
N ILE A 15 9.03 7.85 -5.68
CA ILE A 15 8.95 6.62 -4.89
C ILE A 15 10.39 6.12 -4.74
N ALA A 16 10.90 6.04 -3.52
CA ALA A 16 12.22 5.50 -3.22
C ALA A 16 12.11 4.36 -2.21
N ALA A 17 12.74 3.22 -2.50
CA ALA A 17 12.91 2.12 -1.54
C ALA A 17 14.33 2.20 -0.95
N ILE A 18 14.43 2.34 0.37
CA ILE A 18 15.72 2.39 1.08
C ILE A 18 15.93 1.07 1.81
N PHE A 19 16.99 0.35 1.47
CA PHE A 19 17.42 -0.85 2.18
C PHE A 19 18.69 -0.54 2.95
N THR A 20 18.66 -0.64 4.28
CA THR A 20 19.83 -0.40 5.16
C THR A 20 20.58 -1.67 5.51
N ASN A 21 20.41 -2.75 4.74
CA ASN A 21 20.92 -4.07 5.07
C ASN A 21 22.21 -4.41 4.26
N PRO A 22 23.21 -5.09 4.87
CA PRO A 22 24.45 -5.49 4.18
C PRO A 22 24.30 -6.65 3.19
N SER A 23 23.26 -7.48 3.35
CA SER A 23 23.02 -8.70 2.57
C SER A 23 22.23 -8.48 1.27
N ALA A 24 21.88 -7.23 0.93
CA ALA A 24 21.04 -6.82 -0.21
C ALA A 24 19.64 -7.46 -0.26
N ASN A 25 19.29 -8.31 0.71
CA ASN A 25 17.98 -8.92 0.81
C ASN A 25 16.98 -7.89 1.36
N PRO A 26 15.74 -7.83 0.87
CA PRO A 26 14.70 -7.06 1.54
C PRO A 26 14.53 -7.56 2.98
N PRO A 27 14.53 -6.69 3.99
CA PRO A 27 14.20 -7.10 5.34
C PRO A 27 12.76 -7.63 5.37
N PHE A 28 12.52 -8.66 6.19
CA PHE A 28 11.17 -9.20 6.42
C PHE A 28 10.27 -8.13 7.05
N ASP A 29 10.81 -7.42 8.04
CA ASP A 29 10.22 -6.22 8.62
C ASP A 29 10.45 -5.05 7.67
N ARG A 30 9.40 -4.72 6.93
CA ARG A 30 9.33 -3.53 6.10
C ARG A 30 8.28 -2.60 6.72
N SER A 31 8.44 -1.29 6.61
CA SER A 31 7.38 -0.34 6.97
C SER A 31 7.04 0.50 5.75
N ILE A 32 5.76 0.83 5.61
CA ILE A 32 5.28 1.68 4.52
C ILE A 32 4.89 3.00 5.16
N ALA A 33 5.56 4.09 4.77
CA ALA A 33 5.21 5.43 5.22
C ALA A 33 4.62 6.22 4.05
N VAL A 34 3.44 6.78 4.25
CA VAL A 34 2.76 7.67 3.29
C VAL A 34 2.86 9.09 3.81
N TYR A 35 3.25 10.02 2.94
CA TYR A 35 3.37 11.45 3.25
C TYR A 35 2.35 12.22 2.41
N PRO A 36 1.12 12.42 2.90
CA PRO A 36 0.11 13.20 2.20
C PRO A 36 0.52 14.68 2.16
N LYS A 37 0.07 15.41 1.15
CA LYS A 37 0.45 16.83 0.94
C LYS A 37 -0.04 17.76 2.05
N GLU A 38 -1.19 17.45 2.64
CA GLU A 38 -1.89 18.32 3.61
C GLU A 38 -2.16 17.61 4.95
N GLU A 39 -1.61 16.41 5.15
CA GLU A 39 -1.79 15.62 6.38
C GLU A 39 -0.46 15.16 6.96
N SER A 40 -0.48 14.69 8.20
CA SER A 40 0.69 14.06 8.82
C SER A 40 1.07 12.76 8.11
N MET A 41 2.34 12.39 8.22
CA MET A 41 2.82 11.07 7.80
C MET A 41 1.99 9.96 8.45
N GLN A 42 1.63 8.96 7.65
CA GLN A 42 0.87 7.79 8.06
C GLN A 42 1.73 6.54 7.85
N GLU A 43 1.79 5.68 8.86
CA GLU A 43 2.44 4.39 8.73
C GLU A 43 1.39 3.32 8.40
N ILE A 44 1.66 2.53 7.36
CA ILE A 44 0.84 1.42 6.91
C ILE A 44 1.54 0.12 7.32
N SER A 45 0.80 -0.73 8.03
CA SER A 45 1.25 -2.07 8.40
C SER A 45 1.41 -2.96 7.18
N ILE A 46 2.41 -3.83 7.17
CA ILE A 46 2.67 -4.79 6.08
C ILE A 46 1.61 -5.86 5.89
N ILE A 47 0.73 -6.02 6.90
CA ILE A 47 -0.45 -6.89 6.85
C ILE A 47 -1.73 -6.11 6.56
N SER A 48 -1.62 -4.83 6.17
CA SER A 48 -2.77 -4.04 5.70
C SER A 48 -3.31 -4.62 4.40
N SER A 49 -4.63 -4.64 4.27
CA SER A 49 -5.34 -5.01 3.04
C SER A 49 -4.93 -4.16 1.84
N CYS A 50 -4.40 -2.96 2.06
CA CYS A 50 -3.91 -2.06 1.02
C CYS A 50 -2.60 -2.54 0.38
N CYS A 51 -1.88 -3.50 0.98
CA CYS A 51 -0.57 -3.92 0.49
C CYS A 51 -0.62 -4.62 -0.88
N ASP A 52 -1.51 -5.59 -1.09
CA ASP A 52 -1.59 -6.29 -2.38
C ASP A 52 -2.05 -5.37 -3.52
N PRO A 53 -3.06 -4.48 -3.33
CA PRO A 53 -3.46 -3.51 -4.34
C PRO A 53 -2.34 -2.55 -4.74
N MET A 54 -1.50 -2.14 -3.78
CA MET A 54 -0.33 -1.30 -4.06
C MET A 54 0.73 -2.01 -4.89
N ILE A 55 0.90 -3.33 -4.72
CA ILE A 55 1.91 -4.13 -5.44
C ILE A 55 1.37 -4.62 -6.79
N TYR A 56 0.07 -4.92 -6.90
CA TYR A 56 -0.56 -5.47 -8.09
C TYR A 56 -1.70 -4.60 -8.65
N PRO A 57 -1.45 -3.35 -9.10
CA PRO A 57 -2.50 -2.44 -9.57
C PRO A 57 -3.36 -2.99 -10.71
N ILE A 58 -2.84 -3.93 -11.51
CA ILE A 58 -3.59 -4.57 -12.61
C ILE A 58 -4.67 -5.52 -12.08
N LEU A 59 -4.43 -6.16 -10.93
CA LEU A 59 -5.37 -7.09 -10.30
C LEU A 59 -6.40 -6.36 -9.44
N PHE A 60 -6.07 -5.16 -8.96
CA PHE A 60 -6.92 -4.31 -8.11
C PHE A 60 -7.15 -2.94 -8.77
N PRO A 61 -7.74 -2.90 -9.99
CA PRO A 61 -7.84 -1.68 -10.77
C PRO A 61 -8.76 -0.63 -10.14
N SER A 62 -9.66 -1.04 -9.24
CA SER A 62 -10.56 -0.14 -8.53
C SER A 62 -10.10 0.15 -7.11
N GLY A 63 -8.91 -0.30 -6.69
CA GLY A 63 -8.45 -0.15 -5.32
C GLY A 63 -9.18 -1.07 -4.33
N GLU A 64 -9.70 -2.20 -4.81
CA GLU A 64 -10.30 -3.24 -3.98
C GLU A 64 -9.31 -3.71 -2.91
N ASP A 65 -9.79 -4.08 -1.72
CA ASP A 65 -8.94 -4.62 -0.67
C ASP A 65 -8.29 -5.95 -1.10
N GLY A 66 -6.99 -6.08 -0.82
CA GLY A 66 -6.24 -7.32 -0.96
C GLY A 66 -6.41 -8.26 0.22
N TRP A 67 -5.40 -9.10 0.44
CA TRP A 67 -5.39 -10.04 1.56
C TRP A 67 -5.56 -9.34 2.91
N SER A 68 -6.43 -9.88 3.77
CA SER A 68 -6.59 -9.44 5.16
C SER A 68 -6.98 -10.60 6.06
N ASN A 69 -6.76 -10.46 7.37
CA ASN A 69 -7.17 -11.46 8.36
C ASN A 69 -8.70 -11.69 8.40
N ASP A 70 -9.48 -10.73 7.89
CA ASP A 70 -10.94 -10.75 7.91
C ASP A 70 -11.55 -11.39 6.65
N ILE A 71 -10.72 -11.80 5.68
CA ILE A 71 -11.22 -12.52 4.50
C ILE A 71 -11.85 -13.83 4.94
N LYS A 72 -13.15 -13.94 4.65
CA LYS A 72 -13.90 -15.17 4.88
C LYS A 72 -13.55 -16.18 3.80
N TYR A 73 -13.12 -17.36 4.23
CA TYR A 73 -13.06 -18.50 3.35
C TYR A 73 -14.48 -18.83 2.85
N THR A 74 -14.64 -18.93 1.54
CA THR A 74 -15.89 -19.35 0.89
C THR A 74 -15.60 -20.67 0.17
N ASP A 75 -16.35 -21.71 0.53
CA ASP A 75 -16.35 -23.01 -0.15
C ASP A 75 -16.93 -22.92 -1.57
#